data_AF-A0A850S360-F1
#
_entry.id   AF-A0A850S360-F1
#
_cell.length_a   1.000
_cell.length_b   1.000
_cell.length_c   1.000
_cell.angle_alpha   90.00
_cell.angle_beta   90.00
_cell.angle_gamma   90.00
#
_symmetry.space_group_name_H-M   'P 1'
#
loop_
_entity.id
_entity.type
_entity.pdbx_description
1 polymer ?
#
loop_
_entity_poly.entity_id
_entity_poly.type
_entity_poly.pdbx_seq_one_letter_code
_entity_poly.pdbx_strand_id
1 'polypeptide(L)'
;MWKNLSVIRKFVQLLAFLFLVYGSVFVGFYSADKLSGAFPVLSCAYDAKTADYCVLIPLQHQLGHGLGPAIAAGKFTLSLLLPILTTLGTFLLLFILLNKAFCGWLCPLGFFQEVLGMIGQKLRLNRTESLDDNLVDRIRPAKWLMLGLLVILLPLASGLGFVGHELGDPFCQICPSRILTSLFAGQLNQLYIDTSSTGYMILSIIADLLFGLILVLSLTMRQPFCRICPLLAMHALFKKVGLVKLVKNYTSRCDKCGLCAKACPMDIREIHTSKEKDILMPDCTLCGRCVEFCPDKGVMALKYAVIPIKVSDPAYFKERNKAQKRWEGKQKPSRRVKKD
;
A
#
# COMPACT_ATOMS: atom_id res chain seq x y z
N MET A 1 -19.24 10.56 -19.25
CA MET A 1 -18.36 9.37 -19.12
C MET A 1 -17.07 9.80 -18.43
N TRP A 2 -16.74 9.21 -17.29
CA TRP A 2 -15.96 9.84 -16.21
C TRP A 2 -14.50 10.14 -16.60
N LYS A 3 -14.18 11.41 -16.90
CA LYS A 3 -12.86 11.81 -17.42
C LYS A 3 -11.73 11.73 -16.37
N ASN A 4 -12.05 11.75 -15.08
CA ASN A 4 -11.09 12.00 -14.00
C ASN A 4 -10.73 10.73 -13.22
N LEU A 5 -9.58 10.12 -13.55
CA LEU A 5 -9.09 8.88 -12.93
C LEU A 5 -8.85 9.06 -11.44
N SER A 6 -8.35 10.22 -10.99
CA SER A 6 -8.12 10.48 -9.57
C SER A 6 -9.39 10.50 -8.73
N VAL A 7 -10.50 10.99 -9.29
CA VAL A 7 -11.80 11.02 -8.60
C VAL A 7 -12.39 9.62 -8.51
N ILE A 8 -12.36 8.86 -9.62
CA ILE A 8 -12.77 7.45 -9.62
C ILE A 8 -11.96 6.67 -8.58
N ARG A 9 -10.64 6.85 -8.57
CA ARG A 9 -9.76 6.15 -7.63
C ARG A 9 -10.11 6.47 -6.18
N LYS A 10 -10.33 7.73 -5.82
CA LYS A 10 -10.73 8.12 -4.47
C LYS A 10 -12.10 7.54 -4.09
N PHE A 11 -13.04 7.50 -5.03
CA PHE A 11 -14.34 6.88 -4.82
C PHE A 11 -14.22 5.37 -4.59
N VAL A 12 -13.44 4.67 -5.42
CA VAL A 12 -13.14 3.24 -5.26
C VAL A 12 -12.43 2.99 -3.92
N GLN A 13 -11.45 3.81 -3.55
CA GLN A 13 -10.76 3.71 -2.25
C GLN A 13 -11.73 3.88 -1.07
N LEU A 14 -12.67 4.83 -1.15
CA LEU A 14 -13.68 5.03 -0.11
C LEU A 14 -14.63 3.82 0.01
N LEU A 15 -15.15 3.33 -1.12
CA LEU A 15 -16.00 2.14 -1.13
C LEU A 15 -15.25 0.90 -0.62
N ALA A 16 -14.00 0.71 -1.04
CA ALA A 16 -13.15 -0.38 -0.59
C ALA A 16 -12.84 -0.26 0.90
N PHE A 17 -12.59 0.94 1.41
CA PHE A 17 -12.39 1.16 2.84
C PHE A 17 -13.64 0.78 3.64
N LEU A 18 -14.82 1.23 3.22
CA LEU A 18 -16.08 0.87 3.88
C LEU A 18 -16.33 -0.63 3.83
N PHE A 19 -16.07 -1.28 2.70
CA PHE A 19 -16.25 -2.71 2.53
C PHE A 19 -15.22 -3.55 3.32
N LEU A 20 -13.93 -3.19 3.31
CA LEU A 20 -12.89 -4.00 3.94
C LEU A 20 -12.85 -3.82 5.47
N VAL A 21 -13.19 -2.64 5.97
CA VAL A 21 -13.17 -2.33 7.42
C VAL A 21 -14.53 -2.62 8.08
N TYR A 22 -15.64 -2.38 7.39
CA TYR A 22 -16.99 -2.57 7.95
C TYR A 22 -17.79 -3.66 7.23
N GLY A 23 -17.17 -4.48 6.39
CA GLY A 23 -17.90 -5.41 5.53
C GLY A 23 -18.73 -6.43 6.29
N SER A 24 -18.28 -6.90 7.46
CA SER A 24 -19.10 -7.80 8.31
C SER A 24 -20.44 -7.18 8.72
N VAL A 25 -20.54 -5.86 8.80
CA VAL A 25 -21.78 -5.14 9.11
C VAL A 25 -22.72 -5.15 7.89
N PHE A 26 -22.18 -5.16 6.67
CA PHE A 26 -22.97 -5.13 5.44
C PHE A 26 -23.35 -6.52 4.92
N VAL A 27 -22.40 -7.47 4.91
CA VAL A 27 -22.63 -8.83 4.35
C VAL A 27 -22.94 -9.88 5.42
N GLY A 28 -22.88 -9.51 6.70
CA GLY A 28 -23.00 -10.42 7.83
C GLY A 28 -21.69 -11.15 8.14
N PHE A 29 -21.52 -11.54 9.40
CA PHE A 29 -20.28 -12.17 9.89
C PHE A 29 -19.94 -13.47 9.16
N TYR A 30 -20.94 -14.30 8.87
CA TYR A 30 -20.74 -15.57 8.16
C TYR A 30 -20.23 -15.38 6.74
N SER A 31 -20.84 -14.47 5.97
CA SER A 31 -20.41 -14.18 4.60
C SER A 31 -19.03 -13.51 4.59
N ALA A 32 -18.76 -12.63 5.56
CA ALA A 32 -17.45 -12.00 5.74
C ALA A 32 -16.36 -13.03 6.01
N ASP A 33 -16.61 -14.03 6.86
CA ASP A 33 -15.67 -15.13 7.15
C ASP A 33 -15.39 -16.01 5.92
N LYS A 34 -16.44 -16.34 5.14
CA LYS A 34 -16.27 -17.07 3.88
C LYS A 34 -15.52 -16.26 2.82
N LEU A 35 -15.78 -14.96 2.74
CA LEU A 35 -15.14 -14.07 1.79
C LEU A 35 -13.66 -13.86 2.14
N SER A 36 -13.34 -13.66 3.41
CA SER A 36 -11.96 -13.48 3.88
C SER A 36 -11.12 -14.74 3.66
N GLY A 37 -11.72 -15.92 3.85
CA GLY A 37 -11.14 -17.22 3.47
C GLY A 37 -10.77 -17.34 1.99
N ALA A 38 -11.55 -16.72 1.11
CA ALA A 38 -11.39 -16.82 -0.34
C ALA A 38 -10.54 -15.70 -0.95
N PHE A 39 -10.51 -14.52 -0.32
CA PHE A 39 -9.89 -13.31 -0.88
C PHE A 39 -8.92 -12.63 0.09
N PRO A 40 -7.87 -13.29 0.61
CA PRO A 40 -7.01 -12.75 1.66
C PRO A 40 -6.09 -11.63 1.15
N VAL A 41 -6.58 -10.40 0.96
CA VAL A 41 -5.83 -9.38 0.23
C VAL A 41 -5.31 -8.26 1.13
N LEU A 42 -6.11 -7.64 2.02
CA LEU A 42 -5.72 -6.31 2.54
C LEU A 42 -6.17 -5.85 3.93
N SER A 43 -7.22 -6.39 4.56
CA SER A 43 -7.64 -5.89 5.89
C SER A 43 -6.85 -6.50 7.03
N CYS A 44 -6.88 -5.90 8.22
CA CYS A 44 -6.21 -6.49 9.38
C CYS A 44 -7.12 -7.51 10.06
N ALA A 45 -6.64 -8.74 10.29
CA ALA A 45 -7.45 -9.76 10.99
C ALA A 45 -7.79 -9.39 12.44
N TYR A 46 -7.05 -8.45 13.05
CA TYR A 46 -7.32 -7.95 14.40
C TYR A 46 -8.56 -7.04 14.47
N ASP A 47 -9.10 -6.60 13.33
CA ASP A 47 -10.34 -5.85 13.30
C ASP A 47 -11.53 -6.82 13.16
N ALA A 48 -12.32 -6.90 14.23
CA ALA A 48 -13.48 -7.78 14.32
C ALA A 48 -14.61 -7.48 13.33
N LYS A 49 -14.58 -6.32 12.63
CA LYS A 49 -15.61 -5.93 11.66
C LYS A 49 -15.19 -6.12 10.20
N THR A 50 -14.00 -6.63 9.95
CA THR A 50 -13.46 -6.80 8.58
C THR A 50 -14.23 -7.82 7.74
N ALA A 51 -14.13 -7.68 6.42
CA ALA A 51 -14.61 -8.69 5.46
C ALA A 51 -13.47 -9.44 4.76
N ASP A 52 -12.23 -9.15 5.12
CA ASP A 52 -11.03 -9.74 4.52
C ASP A 52 -9.86 -9.67 5.52
N TYR A 53 -8.83 -10.50 5.35
CA TYR A 53 -7.55 -10.40 6.06
C TYR A 53 -6.36 -10.35 5.10
N CYS A 54 -5.29 -9.68 5.53
CA CYS A 54 -4.05 -9.56 4.78
C CYS A 54 -3.38 -10.94 4.64
N VAL A 55 -3.00 -11.32 3.41
CA VAL A 55 -2.24 -12.54 3.09
C VAL A 55 -1.02 -12.81 3.97
N LEU A 56 -0.41 -11.77 4.55
CA LEU A 56 0.78 -11.93 5.39
C LEU A 56 0.46 -12.64 6.72
N ILE A 57 -0.77 -12.51 7.23
CA ILE A 57 -1.19 -13.16 8.48
C ILE A 57 -1.19 -14.70 8.36
N PRO A 58 -1.97 -15.31 7.43
CA PRO A 58 -1.95 -16.76 7.26
C PRO A 58 -0.57 -17.25 6.84
N LEU A 59 0.20 -16.47 6.06
CA LEU A 59 1.55 -16.85 5.68
C LEU A 59 2.48 -16.94 6.90
N GLN A 60 2.49 -15.94 7.78
CA GLN A 60 3.30 -15.95 9.00
C GLN A 60 2.87 -17.06 9.95
N HIS A 61 1.56 -17.25 10.13
CA HIS A 61 1.03 -18.32 10.97
C HIS A 61 1.39 -19.72 10.43
N GLN A 62 1.30 -19.92 9.11
CA GLN A 62 1.70 -21.17 8.45
C GLN A 62 3.20 -21.44 8.56
N LEU A 63 4.04 -20.40 8.50
CA LEU A 63 5.49 -20.54 8.70
C LEU A 63 5.84 -20.86 10.16
N GLY A 64 5.23 -20.16 11.12
CA GLY A 64 5.53 -20.30 12.54
C GLY A 64 4.93 -21.53 13.22
N HIS A 65 3.68 -21.88 12.94
CA HIS A 65 3.02 -23.02 13.60
C HIS A 65 2.92 -24.27 12.73
N GLY A 66 2.99 -24.13 11.41
CA GLY A 66 2.94 -25.25 10.48
C GLY A 66 4.33 -25.75 10.11
N LEU A 67 5.00 -24.99 9.23
CA LEU A 67 6.24 -25.41 8.58
C LEU A 67 7.43 -25.52 9.54
N GLY A 68 7.63 -24.54 10.43
CA GLY A 68 8.74 -24.52 11.37
C GLY A 68 8.79 -25.76 12.27
N PRO A 69 7.72 -26.09 13.02
CA PRO A 69 7.71 -27.27 13.89
C PRO A 69 7.87 -28.58 13.12
N ALA A 70 7.32 -28.66 11.90
CA ALA A 70 7.46 -29.84 11.05
C ALA A 70 8.91 -30.06 10.56
N ILE A 71 9.63 -28.98 10.24
CA ILE A 71 11.06 -29.04 9.92
C ILE A 71 11.86 -29.46 11.16
N ALA A 72 11.58 -28.87 12.32
CA ALA A 72 12.26 -29.23 13.57
C ALA A 72 12.04 -30.71 13.96
N ALA A 73 10.84 -31.25 13.71
CA ALA A 73 10.51 -32.65 13.98
C ALA A 73 11.00 -33.63 12.89
N GLY A 74 11.63 -33.15 11.81
CA GLY A 74 12.05 -33.98 10.67
C GLY A 74 10.89 -34.59 9.86
N LYS A 75 9.65 -34.13 10.08
CA LYS A 75 8.42 -34.64 9.46
C LYS A 75 7.92 -33.66 8.40
N PHE A 76 8.72 -33.46 7.36
CA PHE A 76 8.30 -32.65 6.22
C PHE A 76 7.34 -33.45 5.34
N THR A 77 6.05 -33.12 5.39
CA THR A 77 5.02 -33.74 4.55
C THR A 77 4.42 -32.74 3.56
N LEU A 78 4.04 -33.23 2.38
CA LEU A 78 3.38 -32.41 1.36
C LEU A 78 2.08 -31.77 1.87
N SER A 79 1.43 -32.39 2.85
CA SER A 79 0.21 -31.86 3.50
C SER A 79 0.43 -30.52 4.22
N LEU A 80 1.65 -30.21 4.68
CA LEU A 80 1.98 -28.92 5.29
C LEU A 80 2.20 -27.81 4.26
N LEU A 81 2.58 -28.17 3.04
CA LEU A 81 2.74 -27.21 1.95
C LEU A 81 1.40 -26.83 1.32
N LEU A 82 0.39 -27.70 1.37
CA LEU A 82 -0.92 -27.45 0.75
C LEU A 82 -1.53 -26.11 1.22
N PRO A 83 -1.62 -25.79 2.53
CA PRO A 83 -2.14 -24.51 2.98
C PRO A 83 -1.36 -23.31 2.44
N ILE A 84 -0.02 -23.38 2.45
CA ILE A 84 0.85 -22.32 1.94
C ILE A 84 0.64 -22.11 0.44
N LEU A 85 0.56 -23.21 -0.33
CA LEU A 85 0.29 -23.16 -1.76
C LEU A 85 -1.10 -22.62 -2.05
N THR A 86 -2.12 -22.94 -1.24
CA THR A 86 -3.46 -22.36 -1.41
C THR A 86 -3.49 -20.86 -1.10
N THR A 87 -2.82 -20.41 -0.02
CA THR A 87 -2.70 -18.98 0.32
C THR A 87 -1.97 -18.21 -0.78
N LEU A 88 -0.81 -18.70 -1.22
CA LEU A 88 -0.04 -18.05 -2.28
C LEU A 88 -0.73 -18.15 -3.65
N GLY A 89 -1.43 -19.24 -3.92
CA GLY A 89 -2.18 -19.46 -5.16
C GLY A 89 -3.38 -18.53 -5.28
N THR A 90 -4.19 -18.40 -4.23
CA THR A 90 -5.31 -17.45 -4.18
C THR A 90 -4.81 -16.01 -4.28
N PHE A 91 -3.76 -15.65 -3.54
CA PHE A 91 -3.10 -14.36 -3.67
C PHE A 91 -2.60 -14.09 -5.09
N LEU A 92 -1.94 -15.06 -5.72
CA LEU A 92 -1.40 -14.92 -7.08
C LEU A 92 -2.54 -14.78 -8.11
N LEU A 93 -3.63 -15.52 -7.98
CA LEU A 93 -4.79 -15.41 -8.86
C LEU A 93 -5.38 -13.99 -8.82
N LEU A 94 -5.57 -13.46 -7.62
CA LEU A 94 -6.06 -12.09 -7.42
C LEU A 94 -5.06 -11.06 -7.93
N PHE A 95 -3.77 -11.31 -7.70
CA PHE A 95 -2.70 -10.50 -8.23
C PHE A 95 -2.65 -10.51 -9.76
N ILE A 96 -2.97 -11.61 -10.43
CA ILE A 96 -3.03 -11.63 -11.89
C ILE A 96 -4.13 -10.66 -12.36
N LEU A 97 -5.29 -10.67 -11.71
CA LEU A 97 -6.43 -9.85 -12.09
C LEU A 97 -6.19 -8.34 -11.87
N LEU A 98 -5.67 -7.93 -10.71
CA LEU A 98 -5.53 -6.51 -10.35
C LEU A 98 -4.08 -6.00 -10.32
N ASN A 99 -3.08 -6.87 -10.36
CA ASN A 99 -1.66 -6.55 -10.20
C ASN A 99 -1.44 -5.71 -8.92
N LYS A 100 -0.50 -4.76 -8.93
CA LYS A 100 -0.26 -3.81 -7.83
C LYS A 100 -1.37 -2.78 -7.61
N ALA A 101 -2.48 -2.82 -8.35
CA ALA A 101 -3.56 -1.86 -8.18
C ALA A 101 -4.19 -1.98 -6.77
N PHE A 102 -4.08 -3.13 -6.11
CA PHE A 102 -4.48 -3.32 -4.71
C PHE A 102 -3.95 -2.22 -3.77
N CYS A 103 -2.64 -1.94 -3.82
CA CYS A 103 -2.02 -0.94 -2.95
C CYS A 103 -2.52 0.49 -3.24
N GLY A 104 -2.79 0.82 -4.52
CA GLY A 104 -3.17 2.17 -4.94
C GLY A 104 -4.67 2.46 -4.96
N TRP A 105 -5.52 1.43 -4.97
CA TRP A 105 -6.97 1.53 -5.18
C TRP A 105 -7.81 0.92 -4.07
N LEU A 106 -7.34 -0.13 -3.39
CA LEU A 106 -8.15 -0.91 -2.45
C LEU A 106 -7.62 -0.85 -1.00
N CYS A 107 -6.32 -0.62 -0.81
CA CYS A 107 -5.70 -0.67 0.51
C CYS A 107 -6.25 0.43 1.46
N PRO A 108 -6.80 0.05 2.64
CA PRO A 108 -7.37 1.01 3.59
C PRO A 108 -6.31 1.94 4.19
N LEU A 109 -5.11 1.41 4.48
CA LEU A 109 -3.99 2.20 4.98
C LEU A 109 -3.47 3.20 3.93
N GLY A 110 -3.50 2.84 2.65
CA GLY A 110 -3.14 3.75 1.56
C GLY A 110 -4.13 4.90 1.43
N PHE A 111 -5.43 4.60 1.52
CA PHE A 111 -6.50 5.60 1.54
C PHE A 111 -6.35 6.55 2.74
N PHE A 112 -6.14 6.01 3.94
CA PHE A 112 -5.96 6.81 5.14
C PHE A 112 -4.78 7.78 5.06
N GLN A 113 -3.61 7.32 4.60
CA GLN A 113 -2.45 8.21 4.41
C GLN A 113 -2.71 9.30 3.37
N GLU A 114 -3.51 9.03 2.34
CA GLU A 114 -3.93 10.06 1.38
C GLU A 114 -4.89 11.08 2.00
N VAL A 115 -5.82 10.62 2.84
CA VAL A 115 -6.75 11.49 3.59
C VAL A 115 -5.98 12.37 4.58
N LEU A 116 -5.07 11.79 5.37
CA LEU A 116 -4.19 12.56 6.24
C LEU A 116 -3.38 13.60 5.46
N GLY A 117 -2.83 13.22 4.30
CA GLY A 117 -2.13 14.17 3.45
C GLY A 117 -3.00 15.32 2.92
N MET A 118 -4.29 15.08 2.69
CA MET A 118 -5.25 16.15 2.34
C MET A 118 -5.57 17.04 3.55
N ILE A 119 -5.69 16.45 4.74
CA ILE A 119 -5.88 17.17 6.00
C ILE A 119 -4.66 18.06 6.29
N GLY A 120 -3.44 17.52 6.17
CA GLY A 120 -2.20 18.28 6.36
C GLY A 120 -2.09 19.49 5.40
N GLN A 121 -2.49 19.33 4.14
CA GLN A 121 -2.61 20.45 3.20
C GLN A 121 -3.64 21.49 3.63
N LYS A 122 -4.79 21.07 4.17
CA LYS A 122 -5.82 21.98 4.68
C LYS A 122 -5.37 22.71 5.95
N LEU A 123 -4.60 22.04 6.80
CA LEU A 123 -3.96 22.59 8.00
C LEU A 123 -2.72 23.43 7.70
N ARG A 124 -2.38 23.63 6.41
CA ARG A 124 -1.25 24.46 5.95
C ARG A 124 0.13 24.00 6.47
N LEU A 125 0.29 22.71 6.73
CA LEU A 125 1.60 22.15 7.03
C LEU A 125 2.47 22.19 5.77
N ASN A 126 3.76 22.51 5.92
CA ASN A 126 4.72 22.49 4.82
C ASN A 126 4.85 21.07 4.28
N ARG A 127 4.16 20.81 3.16
CA ARG A 127 4.19 19.50 2.51
C ARG A 127 5.46 19.36 1.68
N THR A 128 6.21 18.30 1.90
CA THR A 128 7.27 17.90 0.98
C THR A 128 6.63 17.26 -0.25
N GLU A 129 6.65 17.97 -1.37
CA GLU A 129 6.08 17.49 -2.64
C GLU A 129 6.87 16.29 -3.20
N SER A 130 8.17 16.22 -2.94
CA SER A 130 9.01 15.06 -3.27
C SER A 130 10.11 14.94 -2.24
N LEU A 131 10.51 13.70 -1.93
CA LEU A 131 11.70 13.47 -1.11
C LEU A 131 12.98 13.59 -1.93
N ASP A 132 14.09 13.80 -1.23
CA ASP A 132 15.42 13.74 -1.85
C ASP A 132 15.70 12.35 -2.41
N ASP A 133 16.32 12.31 -3.58
CA ASP A 133 16.57 11.07 -4.32
C ASP A 133 17.43 10.08 -3.51
N ASN A 134 18.44 10.57 -2.78
CA ASN A 134 19.31 9.71 -1.98
C ASN A 134 18.56 9.05 -0.81
N LEU A 135 17.63 9.80 -0.20
CA LEU A 135 16.80 9.26 0.88
C LEU A 135 15.86 8.18 0.35
N VAL A 136 15.26 8.41 -0.82
CA VAL A 136 14.40 7.41 -1.47
C VAL A 136 15.18 6.13 -1.75
N ASP A 137 16.37 6.23 -2.34
CA ASP A 137 17.20 5.06 -2.67
C ASP A 137 17.64 4.29 -1.42
N ARG A 138 17.88 4.99 -0.30
CA ARG A 138 18.21 4.36 1.00
C ARG A 138 17.02 3.64 1.65
N ILE A 139 15.80 4.14 1.45
CA ILE A 139 14.57 3.57 2.05
C ILE A 139 14.01 2.40 1.23
N ARG A 140 14.16 2.43 -0.11
CA ARG A 140 13.66 1.37 -1.01
C ARG A 140 14.05 -0.07 -0.61
N PRO A 141 15.27 -0.40 -0.13
CA PRO A 141 15.59 -1.74 0.30
C PRO A 141 14.88 -2.18 1.60
N ALA A 142 14.42 -1.24 2.43
CA ALA A 142 13.82 -1.55 3.73
C ALA A 142 12.60 -2.47 3.62
N LYS A 143 11.78 -2.34 2.57
CA LYS A 143 10.63 -3.24 2.33
C LYS A 143 11.03 -4.70 2.10
N TRP A 144 12.20 -4.93 1.48
CA TRP A 144 12.73 -6.27 1.25
C TRP A 144 13.32 -6.84 2.52
N LEU A 145 13.97 -5.99 3.32
CA LEU A 145 14.43 -6.36 4.66
C LEU A 145 13.24 -6.72 5.57
N MET A 146 12.16 -5.93 5.58
CA MET A 146 10.95 -6.24 6.34
C MET A 146 10.29 -7.54 5.88
N LEU A 147 10.21 -7.79 4.56
CA LEU A 147 9.66 -9.03 4.02
C LEU A 147 10.54 -10.24 4.40
N GLY A 148 11.86 -10.16 4.22
CA GLY A 148 12.76 -11.26 4.55
C GLY A 148 12.85 -11.53 6.04
N LEU A 149 13.00 -10.48 6.86
CA LEU A 149 13.23 -10.59 8.30
C LEU A 149 11.93 -10.85 9.08
N LEU A 150 10.94 -9.95 8.96
CA LEU A 150 9.76 -9.97 9.83
C LEU A 150 8.67 -10.92 9.33
N VAL A 151 8.55 -11.16 8.03
CA VAL A 151 7.50 -12.02 7.46
C VAL A 151 7.99 -13.46 7.27
N ILE A 152 9.27 -13.68 6.95
CA ILE A 152 9.79 -15.02 6.65
C ILE A 152 10.68 -15.56 7.77
N LEU A 153 11.78 -14.88 8.08
CA LEU A 153 12.83 -15.41 8.96
C LEU A 153 12.37 -15.58 10.41
N LEU A 154 11.79 -14.55 11.03
CA LEU A 154 11.39 -14.60 12.43
C LEU A 154 10.26 -15.62 12.70
N PRO A 155 9.16 -15.67 11.91
CA PRO A 155 8.15 -16.71 12.07
C PRO A 155 8.74 -18.12 11.94
N LEU A 156 9.59 -18.35 10.94
CA LEU A 156 10.23 -19.65 10.74
C LEU A 156 11.16 -20.00 11.91
N ALA A 157 11.96 -19.06 12.40
CA ALA A 157 12.82 -19.25 13.57
C ALA A 157 12.01 -19.54 14.84
N SER A 158 10.84 -18.90 15.00
CA SER A 158 9.91 -19.15 16.11
C SER A 158 9.36 -20.57 16.04
N GLY A 159 8.97 -21.01 14.84
CA GLY A 159 8.51 -22.38 14.63
C GLY A 159 9.59 -23.46 14.81
N LEU A 160 10.85 -23.13 14.54
CA LEU A 160 12.00 -24.00 14.80
C LEU A 160 12.41 -24.04 16.28
N GLY A 161 11.83 -23.19 17.13
CA GLY A 161 12.14 -23.10 18.55
C GLY A 161 13.39 -22.28 18.89
N PHE A 162 13.97 -21.55 17.93
CA PHE A 162 15.14 -20.68 18.17
C PHE A 162 14.78 -19.38 18.88
N VAL A 163 13.53 -18.92 18.72
CA VAL A 163 13.01 -17.70 19.35
C VAL A 163 11.64 -17.97 19.95
N GLY A 164 11.18 -17.11 20.86
CA GLY A 164 9.88 -17.26 21.52
C GLY A 164 8.70 -17.27 20.53
N HIS A 165 7.59 -17.89 20.95
CA HIS A 165 6.35 -17.96 20.16
C HIS A 165 5.74 -16.59 19.82
N GLU A 166 6.13 -15.57 20.57
CA GLU A 166 5.72 -14.16 20.41
C GLU A 166 6.20 -13.55 19.09
N LEU A 167 7.27 -14.11 18.51
CA LEU A 167 7.82 -13.73 17.21
C LEU A 167 7.29 -14.62 16.07
N GLY A 168 6.14 -15.27 16.27
CA GLY A 168 5.42 -16.02 15.24
C GLY A 168 4.79 -15.12 14.17
N ASP A 169 4.30 -13.92 14.54
CA ASP A 169 3.67 -12.96 13.64
C ASP A 169 4.17 -11.50 13.80
N PRO A 170 5.49 -11.23 13.87
CA PRO A 170 6.03 -9.96 14.37
C PRO A 170 5.70 -8.77 13.48
N PHE A 171 5.61 -8.97 12.14
CA PHE A 171 5.16 -7.90 11.26
C PHE A 171 3.70 -7.49 11.53
N CYS A 172 2.80 -8.44 11.79
CA CYS A 172 1.39 -8.15 12.03
C CYS A 172 1.16 -7.37 13.32
N GLN A 173 1.98 -7.66 14.35
CA GLN A 173 1.96 -6.91 15.61
C GLN A 173 2.46 -5.48 15.46
N ILE A 174 3.51 -5.25 14.66
CA ILE A 174 4.08 -3.91 14.41
C ILE A 174 3.30 -3.14 13.33
N CYS A 175 2.45 -3.81 12.54
CA CYS A 175 1.80 -3.20 11.40
C CYS A 175 0.87 -2.04 11.82
N PRO A 176 1.06 -0.82 11.30
CA PRO A 176 0.22 0.33 11.63
C PRO A 176 -1.23 0.16 11.17
N SER A 177 -1.49 -0.74 10.21
CA SER A 177 -2.85 -1.06 9.80
C SER A 177 -3.64 -1.70 10.94
N ARG A 178 -2.99 -2.43 11.87
CA ARG A 178 -3.63 -3.09 13.02
C ARG A 178 -4.35 -2.08 13.89
N ILE A 179 -3.62 -1.06 14.35
CA ILE A 179 -4.17 0.01 15.18
C ILE A 179 -5.16 0.82 14.36
N LEU A 180 -4.80 1.17 13.12
CA LEU A 180 -5.65 2.00 12.27
C LEU A 180 -7.05 1.41 12.04
N THR A 181 -7.14 0.19 11.50
CA THR A 181 -8.45 -0.39 11.13
C THR A 181 -9.29 -0.67 12.36
N SER A 182 -8.66 -1.13 13.45
CA SER A 182 -9.34 -1.35 14.75
C SER A 182 -9.94 -0.06 15.32
N LEU A 183 -9.19 1.05 15.29
CA LEU A 183 -9.71 2.36 15.72
C LEU A 183 -10.92 2.80 14.89
N PHE A 184 -10.87 2.63 13.56
CA PHE A 184 -12.00 2.95 12.70
C PHE A 184 -13.19 2.01 12.93
N ALA A 185 -12.96 0.73 13.22
CA ALA A 185 -14.01 -0.20 13.61
C ALA A 185 -14.64 0.11 14.98
N GLY A 186 -14.11 1.10 15.72
CA GLY A 186 -14.58 1.54 17.03
C GLY A 186 -13.97 0.74 18.19
N GLN A 187 -12.84 0.07 17.97
CA GLN A 187 -12.17 -0.77 18.95
C GLN A 187 -10.86 -0.12 19.39
N LEU A 188 -10.73 0.12 20.70
CA LEU A 188 -9.50 0.65 21.31
C LEU A 188 -8.59 -0.45 21.88
N ASN A 189 -9.02 -1.71 21.76
CA ASN A 189 -8.34 -2.90 22.31
C ASN A 189 -6.94 -3.14 21.74
N GLN A 190 -6.60 -2.58 20.58
CA GLN A 190 -5.27 -2.72 19.97
C GLN A 190 -4.32 -1.56 20.31
N LEU A 191 -4.80 -0.51 20.96
CA LEU A 191 -3.99 0.62 21.42
C LEU A 191 -3.66 0.43 22.91
N TYR A 192 -2.83 -0.56 23.20
CA TYR A 192 -2.36 -0.85 24.55
C TYR A 192 -0.96 -1.47 24.54
N ILE A 193 -0.25 -1.32 25.65
CA ILE A 193 1.05 -1.96 25.86
C ILE A 193 0.81 -3.31 26.54
N ASP A 194 1.07 -4.39 25.80
CA ASP A 194 0.95 -5.75 26.34
C ASP A 194 2.13 -6.07 27.26
N THR A 195 1.88 -6.19 28.57
CA THR A 195 2.89 -6.52 29.58
C THR A 195 2.97 -8.02 29.90
N SER A 196 2.33 -8.88 29.11
CA SER A 196 2.30 -10.33 29.36
C SER A 196 3.69 -10.96 29.27
N SER A 197 4.57 -10.37 28.46
CA SER A 197 5.95 -10.80 28.29
C SER A 197 6.82 -9.65 27.78
N THR A 198 8.14 -9.80 27.89
CA THR A 198 9.08 -8.78 27.39
C THR A 198 8.98 -8.60 25.87
N GLY A 199 8.74 -9.66 25.10
CA GLY A 199 8.65 -9.59 23.64
C GLY A 199 7.39 -8.85 23.18
N TYR A 200 6.21 -9.24 23.65
CA TYR A 200 4.96 -8.53 23.36
C TYR A 200 4.98 -7.07 23.82
N MET A 201 5.63 -6.78 24.96
CA MET A 201 5.81 -5.40 25.42
C MET A 201 6.64 -4.57 24.45
N ILE A 202 7.79 -5.08 24.01
CA ILE A 202 8.65 -4.38 23.04
C ILE A 202 7.92 -4.20 21.71
N LEU A 203 7.25 -5.24 21.20
CA LEU A 203 6.53 -5.20 19.93
C LEU A 203 5.35 -4.21 19.96
N SER A 204 4.61 -4.16 21.07
CA SER A 204 3.51 -3.23 21.27
C SER A 204 3.99 -1.78 21.32
N ILE A 205 5.08 -1.50 22.06
CA ILE A 205 5.69 -0.17 22.10
C ILE A 205 6.17 0.27 20.72
N ILE A 206 6.82 -0.64 19.97
CA ILE A 206 7.25 -0.35 18.60
C ILE A 206 6.05 -0.09 17.69
N ALA A 207 4.98 -0.87 17.81
CA ALA A 207 3.76 -0.70 17.02
C ALA A 207 3.11 0.67 17.24
N ASP A 208 2.95 1.08 18.50
CA ASP A 208 2.35 2.37 18.87
C ASP A 208 3.23 3.54 18.42
N LEU A 209 4.55 3.45 18.64
CA LEU A 209 5.51 4.46 18.19
C LEU A 209 5.51 4.58 16.66
N LEU A 210 5.52 3.46 15.94
CA LEU A 210 5.48 3.43 14.49
C LEU A 210 4.17 4.02 13.96
N PHE A 211 3.03 3.67 14.58
CA PHE A 211 1.73 4.23 14.20
C PHE A 211 1.69 5.74 14.40
N GLY A 212 2.13 6.24 15.55
CA GLY A 212 2.23 7.69 15.82
C GLY A 212 3.16 8.39 14.83
N LEU A 213 4.33 7.82 14.55
CA LEU A 213 5.27 8.34 13.57
C LEU A 213 4.64 8.41 12.17
N ILE A 214 3.97 7.34 11.73
CA ILE A 214 3.32 7.29 10.41
C ILE A 214 2.18 8.29 10.32
N LEU A 215 1.41 8.49 11.39
CA LEU A 215 0.35 9.49 11.43
C LEU A 215 0.93 10.89 11.19
N VAL A 216 1.98 11.27 11.93
CA VAL A 216 2.64 12.57 11.78
C VAL A 216 3.27 12.71 10.39
N LEU A 217 4.02 11.69 9.94
CA LEU A 217 4.66 11.70 8.63
C LEU A 217 3.65 11.72 7.47
N SER A 218 2.46 11.16 7.64
CA SER A 218 1.43 11.16 6.57
C SER A 218 0.77 12.52 6.39
N LEU A 219 0.87 13.42 7.37
CA LEU A 219 0.43 14.81 7.24
C LEU A 219 1.38 15.63 6.36
N THR A 220 2.69 15.32 6.38
CA THR A 220 3.73 16.08 5.67
C THR A 220 4.20 15.39 4.39
N MET A 221 4.27 14.07 4.38
CA MET A 221 4.76 13.23 3.27
C MET A 221 3.65 12.40 2.64
N ARG A 222 3.84 12.01 1.38
CA ARG A 222 2.88 11.15 0.66
C ARG A 222 3.19 9.68 0.95
N GLN A 223 2.23 8.98 1.56
CA GLN A 223 2.24 7.52 1.73
C GLN A 223 3.56 6.95 2.31
N PRO A 224 4.05 7.46 3.46
CA PRO A 224 5.33 7.04 4.02
C PRO A 224 5.42 5.52 4.27
N PHE A 225 4.38 4.90 4.83
CA PHE A 225 4.43 3.46 5.13
C PHE A 225 4.40 2.59 3.87
N CYS A 226 3.71 3.03 2.81
CA CYS A 226 3.65 2.27 1.56
C CYS A 226 5.04 2.04 0.94
N ARG A 227 6.03 2.90 1.26
CA ARG A 227 7.42 2.76 0.77
C ARG A 227 8.18 1.61 1.42
N ILE A 228 7.85 1.28 2.67
CA ILE A 228 8.49 0.23 3.45
C ILE A 228 7.62 -1.04 3.60
N CYS A 229 6.37 -0.99 3.14
CA CYS A 229 5.42 -2.08 3.32
C CYS A 229 5.89 -3.40 2.65
N PRO A 230 6.02 -4.51 3.40
CA PRO A 230 6.46 -5.79 2.84
C PRO A 230 5.46 -6.38 1.84
N LEU A 231 4.17 -6.03 1.94
CA LEU A 231 3.17 -6.44 0.96
C LEU A 231 3.49 -5.88 -0.44
N LEU A 232 3.99 -4.64 -0.53
CA LEU A 232 4.41 -4.06 -1.80
C LEU A 232 5.64 -4.79 -2.36
N ALA A 233 6.56 -5.25 -1.50
CA ALA A 233 7.71 -6.06 -1.90
C ALA A 233 7.27 -7.43 -2.46
N MET A 234 6.32 -8.08 -1.80
CA MET A 234 5.76 -9.35 -2.27
C MET A 234 5.05 -9.19 -3.63
N HIS A 235 4.24 -8.13 -3.79
CA HIS A 235 3.65 -7.78 -5.09
C HIS A 235 4.70 -7.41 -6.16
N ALA A 236 5.88 -6.93 -5.77
CA ALA A 236 6.95 -6.60 -6.71
C ALA A 236 7.55 -7.84 -7.37
N LEU A 237 7.58 -8.98 -6.68
CA LEU A 237 8.06 -10.27 -7.23
C LEU A 237 7.22 -10.71 -8.44
N PHE A 238 5.90 -10.50 -8.38
CA PHE A 238 4.98 -10.97 -9.41
C PHE A 238 4.64 -9.93 -10.49
N LYS A 239 5.20 -8.72 -10.42
CA LYS A 239 4.80 -7.54 -11.24
C LYS A 239 4.61 -7.79 -12.75
N LYS A 240 5.34 -8.74 -13.33
CA LYS A 240 5.29 -9.06 -14.76
C LYS A 240 4.04 -9.85 -15.17
N VAL A 241 3.42 -10.60 -14.26
CA VAL A 241 2.32 -11.54 -14.55
C VAL A 241 0.95 -10.84 -14.57
N GLY A 242 0.78 -9.73 -13.82
CA GLY A 242 -0.52 -9.07 -13.69
C GLY A 242 -1.04 -8.42 -14.98
N LEU A 243 -2.36 -8.47 -15.17
CA LEU A 243 -3.08 -7.94 -16.34
C LEU A 243 -3.02 -6.41 -16.41
N VAL A 244 -3.01 -5.73 -15.26
CA VAL A 244 -2.89 -4.27 -15.25
C VAL A 244 -1.46 -3.87 -15.56
N LYS A 245 -1.27 -3.07 -16.61
CA LYS A 245 0.03 -2.61 -17.10
C LYS A 245 0.10 -1.10 -17.16
N LEU A 246 1.28 -0.55 -16.88
CA LEU A 246 1.58 0.86 -17.04
C LEU A 246 2.57 1.02 -18.19
N VAL A 247 2.10 1.61 -19.28
CA VAL A 247 2.85 1.68 -20.54
C VAL A 247 3.24 3.11 -20.86
N LYS A 248 4.48 3.29 -21.33
CA LYS A 248 5.02 4.56 -21.82
C LYS A 248 5.54 4.39 -23.25
N ASN A 249 5.04 5.21 -24.17
CA ASN A 249 5.61 5.39 -25.49
C ASN A 249 6.58 6.57 -25.41
N TYR A 250 7.86 6.27 -25.21
CA TYR A 250 8.88 7.29 -25.02
C TYR A 250 8.99 8.25 -26.23
N THR A 251 9.17 9.53 -25.94
CA THR A 251 9.37 10.61 -26.93
C THR A 251 10.48 11.54 -26.47
N SER A 252 11.09 12.31 -27.36
CA SER A 252 12.16 13.28 -27.01
C SER A 252 11.71 14.39 -26.05
N ARG A 253 10.40 14.65 -25.94
CA ARG A 253 9.84 15.57 -24.92
C ARG A 253 9.90 14.98 -23.51
N CYS A 254 9.95 13.66 -23.39
CA CYS A 254 10.01 13.00 -22.09
C CYS A 254 11.22 13.46 -21.29
N ASP A 255 12.36 13.77 -21.92
CA ASP A 255 13.60 14.17 -21.23
C ASP A 255 13.53 15.55 -20.58
N LYS A 256 12.58 16.40 -20.98
CA LYS A 256 12.48 17.79 -20.52
C LYS A 256 11.39 18.04 -19.48
N CYS A 257 10.38 17.15 -19.37
CA CYS A 257 9.17 17.48 -18.60
C CYS A 257 9.24 17.11 -17.11
N GLY A 258 9.65 15.89 -16.75
CA GLY A 258 9.73 15.40 -15.37
C GLY A 258 8.43 15.33 -14.57
N LEU A 259 7.28 15.76 -15.14
CA LEU A 259 6.02 15.90 -14.41
C LEU A 259 5.47 14.58 -13.85
N CYS A 260 5.68 13.48 -14.57
CA CYS A 260 5.27 12.14 -14.13
C CYS A 260 5.99 11.69 -12.86
N ALA A 261 7.30 11.97 -12.74
CA ALA A 261 8.09 11.66 -11.55
C ALA A 261 7.64 12.52 -10.35
N LYS A 262 7.47 13.85 -10.55
CA LYS A 262 7.00 14.78 -9.50
C LYS A 262 5.59 14.44 -8.98
N ALA A 263 4.72 13.94 -9.86
CA ALA A 263 3.36 13.54 -9.51
C ALA A 263 3.27 12.16 -8.82
N CYS A 264 4.34 11.36 -8.85
CA CYS A 264 4.35 10.04 -8.27
C CYS A 264 4.36 10.14 -6.73
N PRO A 265 3.42 9.53 -6.00
CA PRO A 265 3.42 9.57 -4.54
C PRO A 265 4.58 8.78 -3.91
N MET A 266 5.19 7.88 -4.70
CA MET A 266 6.30 7.03 -4.31
C MET A 266 7.67 7.56 -4.77
N ASP A 267 7.73 8.76 -5.36
CA ASP A 267 8.96 9.40 -5.85
C ASP A 267 9.80 8.49 -6.79
N ILE A 268 9.13 7.83 -7.74
CA ILE A 268 9.79 6.95 -8.73
C ILE A 268 10.28 7.80 -9.90
N ARG A 269 11.53 8.24 -9.83
CA ARG A 269 12.20 9.06 -10.86
C ARG A 269 12.40 8.33 -12.19
N GLU A 270 12.57 7.02 -12.14
CA GLU A 270 12.84 6.17 -13.29
C GLU A 270 11.68 6.15 -14.30
N ILE A 271 10.46 6.52 -13.88
CA ILE A 271 9.31 6.68 -14.79
C ILE A 271 9.61 7.76 -15.85
N HIS A 272 10.34 8.80 -15.49
CA HIS A 272 10.70 9.89 -16.39
C HIS A 272 11.82 9.50 -17.35
N THR A 273 12.87 8.86 -16.85
CA THR A 273 14.09 8.53 -17.62
C THR A 273 14.02 7.20 -18.37
N SER A 274 13.18 6.25 -17.95
CA SER A 274 13.06 4.96 -18.62
C SER A 274 12.54 5.10 -20.04
N LYS A 275 13.22 4.41 -20.97
CA LYS A 275 12.85 4.26 -22.38
C LYS A 275 12.08 2.95 -22.65
N GLU A 276 11.95 2.09 -21.64
CA GLU A 276 11.19 0.85 -21.75
C GLU A 276 9.70 1.13 -21.92
N LYS A 277 9.03 0.23 -22.64
CA LYS A 277 7.59 0.32 -22.87
C LYS A 277 6.78 0.04 -21.61
N ASP A 278 7.13 -1.00 -20.85
CA ASP A 278 6.52 -1.29 -19.55
C ASP A 278 7.30 -0.54 -18.45
N ILE A 279 6.68 0.47 -17.87
CA ILE A 279 7.25 1.29 -16.80
C ILE A 279 6.67 0.90 -15.44
N LEU A 280 6.35 -0.38 -15.24
CA LEU A 280 5.93 -0.90 -13.95
C LEU A 280 7.15 -1.23 -13.07
N MET A 281 7.61 -0.23 -12.31
CA MET A 281 8.71 -0.38 -11.36
C MET A 281 8.31 -1.23 -10.12
N PRO A 282 9.31 -1.78 -9.38
CA PRO A 282 9.07 -2.52 -8.14
C PRO A 282 8.26 -1.73 -7.10
N ASP A 283 8.47 -0.42 -6.99
CA ASP A 283 7.83 0.48 -6.01
C ASP A 283 6.47 1.03 -6.45
N CYS A 284 6.05 0.77 -7.69
CA CYS A 284 4.85 1.38 -8.24
C CYS A 284 3.58 0.79 -7.62
N THR A 285 2.70 1.65 -7.10
CA THR A 285 1.38 1.27 -6.55
C THR A 285 0.24 1.29 -7.58
N LEU A 286 0.55 1.44 -8.87
CA LEU A 286 -0.42 1.52 -9.98
C LEU A 286 -1.55 2.55 -9.76
N CYS A 287 -1.26 3.67 -9.07
CA CYS A 287 -2.26 4.71 -8.80
C CYS A 287 -2.69 5.52 -10.06
N GLY A 288 -1.96 5.42 -11.17
CA GLY A 288 -2.29 6.07 -12.44
C GLY A 288 -2.06 7.59 -12.51
N ARG A 289 -1.56 8.23 -11.44
CA ARG A 289 -1.32 9.69 -11.43
C ARG A 289 -0.35 10.16 -12.52
N CYS A 290 0.68 9.37 -12.84
CA CYS A 290 1.62 9.71 -13.92
C CYS A 290 0.94 9.89 -15.28
N VAL A 291 -0.10 9.08 -15.58
CA VAL A 291 -0.88 9.19 -16.82
C VAL A 291 -1.70 10.48 -16.84
N GLU A 292 -2.21 10.92 -15.69
CA GLU A 292 -3.00 12.15 -15.56
C GLU A 292 -2.19 13.44 -15.64
N PHE A 293 -0.93 13.40 -15.19
CA PHE A 293 -0.02 14.54 -15.18
C PHE A 293 0.88 14.61 -16.43
N CYS A 294 0.73 13.68 -17.38
CA CYS A 294 1.42 13.74 -18.66
C CYS A 294 0.69 14.72 -19.60
N PRO A 295 1.37 15.79 -20.08
CA PRO A 295 0.76 16.79 -20.96
C PRO A 295 0.66 16.32 -22.41
N ASP A 296 1.36 15.25 -22.78
CA ASP A 296 1.45 14.75 -24.15
C ASP A 296 0.39 13.68 -24.43
N LYS A 297 -0.19 13.72 -25.64
CA LYS A 297 -1.23 12.79 -26.06
C LYS A 297 -0.65 11.40 -26.31
N GLY A 298 -1.20 10.37 -25.67
CA GLY A 298 -0.88 8.97 -25.97
C GLY A 298 0.52 8.49 -25.52
N VAL A 299 1.29 9.33 -24.83
CA VAL A 299 2.62 8.98 -24.34
C VAL A 299 2.54 8.03 -23.16
N MET A 300 1.55 8.16 -22.27
CA MET A 300 1.35 7.25 -21.15
C MET A 300 -0.03 6.62 -21.19
N ALA A 301 -0.12 5.34 -20.83
CA ALA A 301 -1.39 4.62 -20.74
C ALA A 301 -1.39 3.63 -19.56
N LEU A 302 -2.49 3.62 -18.83
CA LEU A 302 -2.85 2.55 -17.90
C LEU A 302 -3.77 1.57 -18.65
N LYS A 303 -3.35 0.32 -18.77
CA LYS A 303 -4.06 -0.72 -19.53
C LYS A 303 -4.51 -1.86 -18.61
N TYR A 304 -5.67 -2.43 -18.90
CA TYR A 304 -6.12 -3.71 -18.38
C TYR A 304 -5.97 -4.74 -19.50
N ALA A 305 -5.02 -5.66 -19.36
CA ALA A 305 -4.56 -6.53 -20.43
C ALA A 305 -4.21 -5.71 -21.70
N VAL A 306 -5.09 -5.73 -22.70
CA VAL A 306 -4.92 -5.01 -23.97
C VAL A 306 -5.72 -3.69 -24.00
N ILE A 307 -6.75 -3.56 -23.15
CA ILE A 307 -7.72 -2.47 -23.17
C ILE A 307 -7.17 -1.24 -22.42
N PRO A 308 -7.10 -0.05 -23.05
CA PRO A 308 -6.67 1.15 -22.35
C PRO A 308 -7.77 1.67 -21.40
N ILE A 309 -7.49 1.64 -20.09
CA ILE A 309 -8.38 2.24 -19.07
C ILE A 309 -8.28 3.77 -19.14
N LYS A 310 -7.05 4.28 -19.19
CA LYS A 310 -6.77 5.72 -19.27
C LYS A 310 -5.53 5.96 -20.10
N VAL A 311 -5.61 6.95 -20.98
CA VAL A 311 -4.50 7.43 -21.80
C VAL A 311 -4.25 8.90 -21.46
N SER A 312 -3.00 9.33 -21.55
CA SER A 312 -2.62 10.72 -21.37
C SER A 312 -3.25 11.59 -22.46
N ASP A 313 -3.87 12.69 -22.04
CA ASP A 313 -4.60 13.60 -22.93
C ASP A 313 -4.30 15.07 -22.54
N PRO A 314 -3.84 15.91 -23.48
CA PRO A 314 -3.48 17.30 -23.20
C PRO A 314 -4.65 18.16 -22.73
N ALA A 315 -5.87 17.91 -23.23
CA ALA A 315 -7.05 18.69 -22.85
C ALA A 315 -7.43 18.38 -21.38
N TYR A 316 -7.40 17.10 -21.01
CA TYR A 316 -7.57 16.67 -19.62
C TYR A 316 -6.49 17.26 -18.70
N PHE A 317 -5.23 17.26 -19.12
CA PHE A 317 -4.14 17.88 -18.35
C PHE A 317 -4.39 19.37 -18.08
N LYS A 318 -4.82 20.14 -19.10
CA LYS A 318 -5.15 21.57 -18.95
C LYS A 318 -6.32 21.78 -17.98
N GLU A 319 -7.38 20.99 -18.10
CA GLU A 319 -8.56 21.07 -17.22
C GLU A 319 -8.18 20.78 -15.76
N ARG A 320 -7.43 19.70 -15.53
CA ARG A 320 -6.91 19.33 -14.21
C ARG A 320 -6.03 20.42 -13.62
N ASN A 321 -5.08 20.96 -14.39
CA ASN A 321 -4.17 22.00 -13.92
C ASN A 321 -4.94 23.27 -13.53
N LYS A 322 -6.00 23.63 -14.27
CA LYS A 322 -6.90 24.73 -13.91
C LYS A 322 -7.64 24.45 -12.59
N ALA A 323 -8.13 23.23 -12.38
CA ALA A 323 -8.76 22.82 -11.12
C ALA A 323 -7.79 22.84 -9.94
N GLN A 324 -6.57 22.34 -10.12
CA GLN A 324 -5.50 22.35 -9.12
C GLN A 324 -5.13 23.79 -8.71
N LYS A 325 -4.91 24.68 -9.68
CA LYS A 325 -4.64 26.11 -9.41
C LYS A 325 -5.78 26.80 -8.67
N ARG A 326 -7.04 26.45 -8.96
CA ARG A 326 -8.20 26.96 -8.21
C ARG A 326 -8.20 26.47 -6.76
N TRP A 327 -7.86 25.21 -6.53
CA TRP A 327 -7.75 24.65 -5.20
C TRP A 327 -6.62 25.31 -4.39
N GLU A 328 -5.41 25.39 -4.96
CA GLU A 328 -4.26 26.05 -4.33
C GLU A 328 -4.47 27.55 -4.16
N GLY A 329 -5.12 28.20 -5.14
CA GLY A 329 -5.47 29.61 -5.08
C GLY A 329 -6.40 29.96 -3.91
N LYS A 330 -7.33 29.06 -3.54
CA LYS A 330 -8.15 29.17 -2.33
C LYS A 330 -7.35 28.99 -1.04
N GLN A 331 -6.17 28.38 -1.11
CA GLN A 331 -5.32 28.11 0.06
C GLN A 331 -4.25 29.19 0.30
N LYS A 332 -3.96 30.07 -0.67
CA LYS A 332 -3.06 31.21 -0.48
C LYS A 332 -3.71 32.23 0.47
N PRO A 333 -3.01 32.73 1.51
CA PRO A 333 -3.48 33.90 2.24
C PRO A 333 -3.56 35.09 1.26
N SER A 334 -4.53 35.99 1.45
CA SER A 334 -4.36 37.34 0.94
C SER A 334 -3.08 37.88 1.58
N ARG A 335 -1.97 37.90 0.84
CA ARG A 335 -0.84 38.72 1.25
C ARG A 335 -1.38 40.16 1.25
N ARG A 336 -1.80 40.66 2.42
CA ARG A 336 -1.69 42.09 2.71
C ARG A 336 -0.20 42.35 2.67
N VAL A 337 0.29 42.67 1.48
CA VAL A 337 1.55 43.39 1.34
C VAL A 337 1.27 44.71 2.03
N LYS A 338 1.72 44.86 3.29
CA LYS A 338 2.00 46.19 3.81
C LYS A 338 3.06 46.75 2.87
N LYS A 339 2.64 47.68 2.02
CA LYS A 339 3.55 48.68 1.48
C LYS A 339 3.83 49.60 2.65
N ASP A 340 4.95 49.38 3.32
CA ASP A 340 5.58 50.39 4.15
C ASP A 340 6.62 51.11 3.27
#